data_AF-A0A6M5J8A8-F1
#
_entry.id   AF-A0A6M5J8A8-F1
#
_cell.length_a   1.000
_cell.length_b   1.000
_cell.length_c   1.000
_cell.angle_alpha   90.00
_cell.angle_beta   90.00
_cell.angle_gamma   90.00
#
_symmetry.space_group_name_H-M   'P 1'
#
loop_
_entity.id
_entity.type
_entity.pdbx_description
1 polymer ?
#
loop_
_entity_poly.entity_id
_entity_poly.type
_entity_poly.pdbx_seq_one_letter_code
_entity_poly.pdbx_strand_id
1 'polypeptide(L)'
;MTAEALDALIEREAALVAALDAGDLGQIESLTHGMAGAIAAVASAGGWRERADLRDRVLQALRLSSEASGRINYLADDTRRRMERLHTLAGRTTSGAYGRSGRMA
;
A
#
# COMPACT_ATOMS: atom_id res chain seq x y z
N MET A 1 -13.73 -1.08 -23.19
CA MET A 1 -13.17 -1.67 -21.95
C MET A 1 -12.05 -0.82 -21.36
N THR A 2 -12.25 0.47 -21.07
CA THR A 2 -11.22 1.34 -20.44
C THR A 2 -11.72 1.99 -19.15
N ALA A 3 -12.99 2.40 -19.09
CA ALA A 3 -13.61 2.95 -17.88
C ALA A 3 -13.85 1.88 -16.80
N GLU A 4 -14.41 0.73 -17.16
CA GLU A 4 -14.77 -0.34 -16.21
C GLU A 4 -13.55 -0.95 -15.50
N ALA A 5 -12.44 -1.16 -16.22
CA ALA A 5 -11.22 -1.70 -15.62
C ALA A 5 -10.56 -0.71 -14.65
N LEU A 6 -10.67 0.59 -14.92
CA LEU A 6 -10.18 1.65 -14.04
C LEU A 6 -11.08 1.83 -12.82
N ASP A 7 -12.40 1.75 -13.00
CA ASP A 7 -13.36 1.82 -11.90
C ASP A 7 -13.17 0.62 -10.95
N ALA A 8 -12.99 -0.58 -11.49
CA ALA A 8 -12.66 -1.77 -10.70
C ALA A 8 -11.34 -1.63 -9.93
N LEU A 9 -10.34 -0.94 -10.49
CA LEU A 9 -9.08 -0.66 -9.78
C LEU A 9 -9.31 0.31 -8.62
N ILE A 10 -10.06 1.39 -8.85
CA ILE A 10 -10.38 2.39 -7.81
C ILE A 10 -11.17 1.75 -6.67
N GLU A 11 -12.19 0.94 -6.98
CA GLU A 11 -12.98 0.23 -5.97
C GLU A 11 -12.10 -0.71 -5.15
N ARG A 12 -11.17 -1.41 -5.79
CA ARG A 12 -10.23 -2.31 -5.12
C ARG A 12 -9.27 -1.57 -4.19
N GLU A 13 -8.75 -0.42 -4.61
CA GLU A 13 -7.87 0.41 -3.78
C GLU A 13 -8.62 1.04 -2.60
N ALA A 14 -9.86 1.49 -2.81
CA ALA A 14 -10.71 1.98 -1.72
C ALA A 14 -11.02 0.87 -0.70
N ALA A 15 -11.33 -0.34 -1.17
CA ALA A 15 -11.52 -1.50 -0.31
C ALA A 15 -10.24 -1.86 0.47
N LEU A 16 -9.06 -1.73 -0.16
CA LEU A 16 -7.78 -1.99 0.50
C LEU A 16 -7.51 -0.98 1.62
N VAL A 17 -7.80 0.30 1.39
CA VAL A 17 -7.71 1.33 2.43
C VAL A 17 -8.61 1.00 3.61
N ALA A 18 -9.87 0.61 3.35
CA ALA A 18 -10.80 0.22 4.41
C ALA A 18 -10.34 -1.02 5.19
N ALA A 19 -9.78 -2.03 4.50
CA ALA A 19 -9.24 -3.23 5.14
C ALA A 19 -8.03 -2.91 6.03
N LEU A 20 -7.15 -2.00 5.58
CA LEU A 20 -6.02 -1.49 6.36
C LEU A 20 -6.48 -0.74 7.62
N ASP A 21 -7.52 0.09 7.49
CA ASP A 21 -8.10 0.82 8.63
C ASP A 21 -8.78 -0.11 9.63
N ALA A 22 -9.40 -1.21 9.17
CA ALA A 22 -10.03 -2.22 10.01
C ALA A 22 -9.05 -3.25 10.60
N GLY A 23 -7.81 -3.33 10.08
CA GLY A 23 -6.84 -4.36 10.46
C GLY A 23 -7.22 -5.78 9.98
N ASP A 24 -8.04 -5.89 8.94
CA ASP A 24 -8.50 -7.18 8.39
C ASP A 24 -7.42 -7.78 7.47
N LEU A 25 -6.54 -8.60 8.06
CA LEU A 25 -5.44 -9.24 7.34
C LEU A 25 -5.92 -10.12 6.18
N GLY A 26 -7.01 -10.86 6.36
CA GLY A 26 -7.54 -11.76 5.33
C GLY A 26 -8.04 -10.98 4.12
N GLN A 27 -8.72 -9.85 4.36
CA GLN A 27 -9.17 -8.97 3.31
C GLN A 27 -8.00 -8.25 2.63
N ILE A 28 -6.97 -7.83 3.38
CA ILE A 28 -5.74 -7.24 2.82
C ILE A 28 -5.04 -8.23 1.88
N GLU A 29 -4.86 -9.49 2.29
CA GLU A 29 -4.24 -10.52 1.46
C GLU A 29 -5.06 -10.78 0.19
N SER A 30 -6.38 -10.92 0.30
CA SER A 30 -7.26 -11.11 -0.85
C SER A 30 -7.22 -9.93 -1.84
N LEU A 31 -7.24 -8.69 -1.33
CA LEU A 31 -7.22 -7.48 -2.15
C LEU A 31 -5.85 -7.17 -2.75
N THR A 32 -4.76 -7.57 -2.12
CA THR A 32 -3.42 -7.49 -2.72
C THR A 32 -3.19 -8.61 -3.74
N HIS A 33 -3.82 -9.78 -3.53
CA HIS A 33 -3.77 -10.92 -4.46
C HIS A 33 -4.47 -10.62 -5.78
N GLY A 34 -3.70 -10.35 -6.83
CA GLY A 34 -4.22 -10.01 -8.16
C GLY A 34 -4.22 -8.51 -8.47
N MET A 35 -3.73 -7.65 -7.56
CA MET A 35 -3.55 -6.22 -7.81
C MET A 35 -2.64 -5.96 -9.01
N ALA A 36 -1.54 -6.73 -9.14
CA ALA A 36 -0.64 -6.66 -10.30
C ALA A 36 -1.37 -6.96 -11.63
N GLY A 37 -2.32 -7.90 -11.62
CA GLY A 37 -3.15 -8.22 -12.79
C GLY A 37 -4.12 -7.09 -13.14
N ALA A 38 -4.75 -6.47 -12.14
CA ALA A 38 -5.63 -5.31 -12.35
C ALA A 38 -4.86 -4.12 -12.95
N ILE A 39 -3.66 -3.83 -12.44
CA ILE A 39 -2.79 -2.78 -12.98
C ILE A 39 -2.37 -3.10 -14.43
N ALA A 40 -2.00 -4.35 -14.72
CA ALA A 40 -1.64 -4.77 -16.07
C ALA A 40 -2.82 -4.69 -17.05
N ALA A 41 -4.05 -4.95 -16.59
CA ALA A 41 -5.25 -4.80 -17.39
C ALA A 41 -5.52 -3.33 -17.75
N VAL A 42 -5.36 -2.41 -16.79
CA VAL A 42 -5.47 -0.95 -17.05
C VAL A 42 -4.35 -0.46 -17.97
N ALA A 43 -3.12 -0.96 -17.80
CA ALA A 43 -1.99 -0.60 -18.65
C ALA A 43 -2.14 -1.08 -20.09
N SER A 44 -2.61 -2.32 -20.30
CA SER A 44 -2.80 -2.91 -21.62
C SER A 44 -3.98 -2.33 -22.40
N ALA A 45 -4.98 -1.77 -21.72
CA ALA A 45 -6.15 -1.17 -22.36
C ALA A 45 -5.84 0.11 -23.16
N GLY A 46 -4.76 0.85 -22.82
CA GLY A 46 -4.33 2.06 -23.55
C GLY A 46 -5.38 3.18 -23.63
N GLY A 47 -5.08 4.29 -24.33
CA GLY A 47 -6.07 5.32 -24.70
C GLY A 47 -6.63 6.24 -23.59
N TRP A 48 -6.31 6.00 -22.32
CA TRP A 48 -6.81 6.81 -21.20
C TRP A 48 -6.10 8.16 -21.04
N ARG A 49 -4.89 8.33 -21.59
CA ARG A 49 -4.11 9.58 -21.49
C ARG A 49 -4.73 10.75 -22.25
N GLU A 50 -5.50 10.47 -23.30
CA GLU A 50 -6.11 11.49 -24.17
C GLU A 50 -7.52 11.91 -23.70
N ARG A 51 -8.03 11.26 -22.66
CA ARG A 51 -9.38 11.45 -22.12
C ARG A 51 -9.31 12.08 -20.73
N ALA A 52 -9.75 13.33 -20.62
CA ALA A 52 -9.69 14.10 -19.38
C ALA A 52 -10.43 13.40 -18.21
N ASP A 53 -11.57 12.77 -18.50
CA ASP A 53 -12.37 12.00 -17.54
C ASP A 53 -11.65 10.77 -16.99
N LEU A 54 -10.83 10.11 -17.81
CA LEU A 54 -10.04 8.95 -17.40
C LEU A 54 -8.75 9.35 -16.67
N ARG A 55 -8.18 10.51 -17.01
CA ARG A 55 -7.02 11.06 -16.30
C ARG A 55 -7.31 11.34 -14.84
N ASP A 56 -8.45 11.94 -14.53
CA ASP A 56 -8.84 12.26 -13.15
C ASP A 56 -9.04 10.98 -12.32
N ARG A 57 -9.61 9.94 -12.92
CA ARG A 57 -9.77 8.61 -12.32
C ARG A 57 -8.42 7.93 -12.04
N VAL A 58 -7.44 8.06 -12.94
CA VAL A 58 -6.07 7.57 -12.68
C VAL A 58 -5.41 8.33 -11.52
N LEU A 59 -5.57 9.65 -11.46
CA LEU A 59 -5.06 10.45 -10.34
C LEU A 59 -5.72 10.07 -9.01
N GLN A 60 -7.01 9.73 -9.02
CA GLN A 60 -7.71 9.20 -7.86
C GLN A 60 -7.12 7.87 -7.40
N ALA A 61 -6.87 6.93 -8.31
CA ALA A 61 -6.23 5.65 -7.98
C ALA A 61 -4.84 5.87 -7.36
N LEU A 62 -4.00 6.71 -7.99
CA LEU A 62 -2.67 7.04 -7.45
C LEU A 62 -2.73 7.62 -6.02
N ARG A 63 -3.73 8.46 -5.73
CA ARG A 63 -3.93 9.00 -4.39
C ARG A 63 -4.27 7.90 -3.39
N LEU A 64 -5.20 7.00 -3.72
CA LEU A 64 -5.59 5.88 -2.85
C LEU A 64 -4.41 4.92 -2.59
N SER A 65 -3.62 4.63 -3.62
CA SER A 65 -2.40 3.83 -3.51
C SER A 65 -1.36 4.45 -2.56
N SER A 66 -1.18 5.78 -2.65
CA SER A 66 -0.31 6.53 -1.73
C SER A 66 -0.82 6.49 -0.29
N GLU A 67 -2.14 6.65 -0.11
CA GLU A 67 -2.82 6.57 1.18
C GLU A 67 -2.68 5.18 1.83
N ALA A 68 -2.80 4.10 1.05
CA ALA A 68 -2.58 2.73 1.51
C ALA A 68 -1.11 2.51 1.93
N SER A 69 -0.16 3.02 1.14
CA SER A 69 1.28 2.95 1.45
C SER A 69 1.62 3.64 2.77
N GLY A 70 1.01 4.79 3.05
CA GLY A 70 1.17 5.51 4.31
C GLY A 70 0.72 4.68 5.52
N ARG A 71 -0.43 4.01 5.42
CA ARG A 71 -0.98 3.14 6.47
C ARG A 71 -0.12 1.91 6.72
N ILE A 72 0.36 1.25 5.65
CA ILE A 72 1.26 0.11 5.76
C ILE A 72 2.53 0.49 6.52
N ASN A 73 3.14 1.63 6.17
CA ASN A 73 4.33 2.14 6.84
C ASN A 73 4.07 2.42 8.33
N TYR A 74 2.93 3.03 8.65
CA TYR A 74 2.52 3.28 10.04
C TYR A 74 2.34 1.97 10.82
N LEU A 75 1.60 1.00 10.28
CA LEU A 75 1.35 -0.30 10.93
C LEU A 75 2.66 -1.08 11.13
N ALA A 76 3.58 -1.02 10.17
CA ALA A 76 4.90 -1.62 10.28
C ALA A 76 5.73 -0.95 11.39
N ASP A 77 5.68 0.38 11.50
CA ASP A 77 6.37 1.12 12.56
C ASP A 77 5.78 0.84 13.95
N ASP A 78 4.46 0.83 14.09
CA ASP A 78 3.78 0.49 15.35
C ASP A 78 4.12 -0.93 15.80
N THR A 79 4.09 -1.89 14.88
CA THR A 79 4.48 -3.29 15.16
C THR A 79 5.94 -3.38 15.61
N ARG A 80 6.85 -2.64 14.97
CA ARG A 80 8.26 -2.57 15.37
C ARG A 80 8.42 -2.03 16.79
N ARG A 81 7.77 -0.91 17.12
CA ARG A 81 7.80 -0.32 18.46
C ARG A 81 7.25 -1.27 19.52
N ARG A 82 6.19 -2.03 19.21
CA ARG A 82 5.65 -3.06 20.12
C ARG A 82 6.69 -4.16 20.35
N MET A 83 7.37 -4.64 19.31
CA MET A 83 8.44 -5.64 19.44
C MET A 83 9.63 -5.12 20.25
N GLU A 84 10.06 -3.88 20.04
CA GLU A 84 11.13 -3.24 20.82
C GLU A 84 10.79 -3.16 22.31
N ARG A 85 9.53 -2.81 22.64
CA ARG A 85 9.05 -2.82 24.04
C ARG A 85 9.05 -4.23 24.63
N LEU A 86 8.60 -5.24 23.88
CA LEU A 86 8.63 -6.63 24.32
C LEU A 86 10.06 -7.14 24.56
N HIS A 87 11.00 -6.80 23.69
CA HIS A 87 12.41 -7.12 23.87
C HIS A 87 13.00 -6.45 25.11
N THR A 88 12.70 -5.17 25.32
CA THR A 88 13.12 -4.42 26.53
C THR A 88 12.60 -5.11 27.79
N LEU A 89 11.32 -5.49 27.82
CA LEU A 89 10.72 -6.22 28.95
C LEU A 89 11.34 -7.61 29.16
N ALA A 90 11.73 -8.28 28.08
CA ALA A 90 12.41 -9.58 28.12
C ALA A 90 13.90 -9.48 28.49
N GLY A 91 14.42 -8.28 28.82
CA GLY A 91 15.84 -8.05 29.12
C GLY A 91 16.77 -8.25 27.92
N ARG A 92 16.22 -8.24 26.69
CA ARG A 92 16.98 -8.36 25.44
C ARG A 92 17.21 -6.97 24.87
N THR A 93 18.46 -6.58 24.71
CA THR A 93 18.81 -5.33 24.03
C THR A 93 18.52 -5.49 22.53
N THR A 94 17.54 -4.77 22.00
CA THR A 94 17.40 -4.63 20.54
C THR A 94 18.54 -3.78 20.03
N SER A 95 19.55 -4.41 19.43
CA SER A 95 20.52 -3.69 18.60
C SER A 95 19.73 -3.01 17.48
N GLY A 96 19.69 -1.68 17.49
CA GLY A 96 18.89 -0.90 16.55
C GLY A 96 19.15 -1.34 15.12
N ALA A 97 18.13 -1.86 14.44
CA ALA A 97 18.22 -2.43 13.09
C ALA A 97 18.44 -1.37 11.99
N TYR A 98 18.75 -0.13 12.35
CA TYR A 98 19.42 0.82 11.46
C TYR A 98 20.87 0.91 11.88
N GLY A 99 21.69 0.02 11.31
CA GLY A 99 23.13 0.20 11.29
C GLY A 99 23.44 1.58 10.72
N ARG A 100 24.03 2.43 11.56
CA ARG A 100 24.68 3.68 11.18
C ARG A 100 25.96 3.34 10.39
N SER A 101 25.83 2.70 9.23
CA SER A 101 26.90 2.52 8.26
C SER A 101 26.65 3.51 7.12
N GLY A 102 27.15 4.73 7.30
CA GLY A 102 26.91 5.81 6.34
C GLY A 102 27.74 7.07 6.56
N ARG A 103 29.00 6.95 7.01
CA ARG A 103 30.13 7.80 6.59
C ARG A 103 31.40 7.37 7.32
N MET A 104 32.28 6.71 6.58
CA MET A 104 33.72 6.87 6.71
C MET A 104 34.12 7.87 5.62
N ALA A 105 34.43 9.09 6.03
CA ALA A 105 35.31 10.08 5.38
C ALA A 105 35.39 11.29 6.31
#